data_AF-A0AAD9QUI9-F1
#
_entry.id   AF-A0AAD9QUI9-F1
#
_cell.length_a   1.000
_cell.length_b   1.000
_cell.length_c   1.000
_cell.angle_alpha   90.00
_cell.angle_beta   90.00
_cell.angle_gamma   90.00
#
_symmetry.space_group_name_H-M   'P 1'
#
loop_
_entity.id
_entity.type
_entity.pdbx_description
1 polymer ?
#
loop_
_entity_poly.entity_id
_entity_poly.type
_entity_poly.pdbx_seq_one_letter_code
_entity_poly.pdbx_strand_id
1 'polypeptide(L)' 'MWSVGVVVYVSLSGTFPFNEEEDIQDQIHNAAFMYPPEPWQEISPE' A
#
# COMPACT_ATOMS: atom_id res chain seq x y z
N MET A 1 5.39 -7.66 -11.50
CA MET A 1 5.57 -6.21 -11.34
C MET A 1 5.16 -5.78 -9.92
N TRP A 2 5.81 -6.31 -8.89
CA TRP A 2 5.46 -6.04 -7.49
C TRP A 2 5.97 -4.67 -7.03
N SER A 3 7.25 -4.40 -7.29
CA SER A 3 7.94 -3.18 -6.85
C SER A 3 7.29 -1.90 -7.42
N VAL A 4 6.76 -1.94 -8.64
CA VAL A 4 6.08 -0.79 -9.25
C VAL A 4 4.81 -0.42 -8.47
N GLY A 5 4.01 -1.41 -8.06
CA GLY A 5 2.80 -1.16 -7.26
C GLY A 5 3.13 -0.51 -5.91
N VAL A 6 4.17 -1.01 -5.23
CA VAL A 6 4.63 -0.43 -3.95
C VAL A 6 5.12 1.01 -4.14
N VAL A 7 5.92 1.28 -5.19
CA VAL A 7 6.40 2.63 -5.49
C VAL A 7 5.25 3.59 -5.80
N VAL A 8 4.24 3.15 -6.57
CA VAL A 8 3.05 3.96 -6.87
C VAL A 8 2.24 4.23 -5.61
N TYR A 9 2.02 3.21 -4.77
CA TYR A 9 1.33 3.36 -3.49
C TYR A 9 1.97 4.45 -2.64
N VAL A 10 3.29 4.36 -2.42
CA VAL A 10 4.04 5.33 -1.60
C VAL A 10 4.04 6.71 -2.24
N SER A 11 4.15 6.79 -3.57
CA SER A 11 4.14 8.08 -4.28
C SER A 11 2.81 8.81 -4.18
N LEU A 12 1.68 8.08 -4.18
CA LEU A 12 0.34 8.66 -4.10
C LEU A 12 -0.10 8.94 -2.66
N SER A 13 0.19 8.03 -1.73
CA SER A 13 -0.30 8.12 -0.35
C SER A 13 0.68 8.77 0.63
N GLY A 14 1.98 8.77 0.31
CA GLY A 14 3.04 9.14 1.23
C GLY A 14 3.24 8.15 2.38
N THR A 15 2.55 7.02 2.41
CA THR A 15 2.62 6.02 3.48
C THR A 15 3.09 4.67 2.94
N PHE A 16 3.68 3.86 3.83
CA PHE A 16 4.08 2.49 3.51
C PHE A 16 2.86 1.55 3.66
N PRO A 17 2.60 0.64 2.71
CA PRO A 17 1.36 -0.16 2.69
C PRO A 17 1.30 -1.32 3.70
N PHE A 18 2.41 -1.65 4.37
CA PHE A 18 2.49 -2.76 5.32
C PHE A 18 2.73 -2.25 6.73
N ASN A 19 2.13 -2.93 7.71
CA ASN A 19 2.32 -2.61 9.12
C ASN A 19 3.71 -3.06 9.58
N GLU A 20 4.50 -2.15 10.13
CA GLU A 20 5.87 -2.40 10.62
C GLU A 20 5.91 -3.23 11.90
N GLU A 21 4.81 -3.29 12.65
CA GLU A 21 4.69 -4.08 13.88
C GLU A 21 4.41 -5.57 13.61
N GLU A 22 4.00 -5.90 12.39
CA GLU A 22 3.67 -7.26 11.95
C GLU A 22 4.74 -7.81 10.99
N ASP A 23 4.72 -9.13 10.75
CA ASP A 23 5.65 -9.73 9.78
C ASP A 23 5.35 -9.25 8.36
N ILE A 24 6.26 -8.45 7.81
CA ILE A 24 6.15 -7.88 6.47
C ILE A 24 6.18 -8.99 5.40
N GLN A 25 6.94 -10.08 5.59
CA GLN A 25 6.98 -11.17 4.61
C GLN A 25 5.64 -11.85 4.47
N ASP A 26 4.95 -12.09 5.60
CA ASP A 26 3.62 -12.68 5.59
C ASP A 26 2.59 -11.73 4.96
N GLN A 27 2.66 -10.43 5.24
CA GLN A 27 1.76 -9.45 4.62
C GLN A 27 2.00 -9.34 3.11
N ILE A 28 3.26 -9.38 2.65
CA ILE A 28 3.62 -9.42 1.22
C ILE A 28 3.08 -10.70 0.58
N HIS A 29 3.26 -11.86 1.21
CA HIS A 29 2.83 -13.14 0.66
C HIS A 29 1.30 -13.24 0.56
N ASN A 30 0.59 -12.70 1.55
CA ASN A 30 -0.88 -12.72 1.62
C ASN A 30 -1.54 -11.51 0.95
N ALA A 31 -0.76 -10.56 0.39
CA ALA A 31 -1.27 -9.30 -0.15
C ALA A 31 -2.15 -8.51 0.86
N ALA A 32 -1.76 -8.53 2.13
CA ALA A 32 -2.44 -7.81 3.20
C ALA A 32 -2.03 -6.34 3.21
N PHE A 33 -2.76 -5.51 2.47
CA PHE A 33 -2.64 -4.04 2.48
C PHE A 33 -4.01 -3.39 2.33
N MET A 34 -4.09 -2.09 2.62
CA MET A 34 -5.35 -1.34 2.66
C MET A 34 -5.26 -0.02 1.92
N TYR A 35 -6.42 0.49 1.48
CA TYR A 35 -6.60 1.85 0.94
C TYR A 35 -7.50 2.64 1.91
N PRO A 36 -6.95 3.21 3.00
CA PRO A 36 -7.74 4.00 3.95
C PRO A 36 -8.39 5.22 3.25
N PRO A 37 -9.56 5.71 3.72
CA PRO A 37 -10.28 6.79 3.02
C PRO A 37 -9.43 8.04 2.75
N GLU A 38 -8.59 8.47 3.67
CA GLU A 38 -7.58 9.52 3.41
C GLU A 38 -6.22 8.86 3.16
N PRO A 39 -5.48 9.20 2.09
CA PRO A 39 -5.82 10.12 0.99
C PRO A 39 -6.58 9.47 -0.18
N TRP A 40 -6.93 8.19 -0.10
CA TRP A 40 -7.38 7.41 -1.26
C TRP A 40 -8.74 7.82 -1.86
N GLN A 41 -9.58 8.53 -1.10
CA GLN A 41 -10.84 9.08 -1.59
C GLN A 41 -10.67 10.17 -2.66
N GLU A 42 -9.50 10.81 -2.72
CA GLU A 42 -9.19 11.88 -3.69
C GLU A 42 -8.47 11.36 -4.94
N ILE A 43 -8.04 10.11 -4.92
CA ILE A 43 -7.27 9.46 -6.00
C ILE A 43 -8.25 8.83 -6.99
N SER A 44 -8.01 9.01 -8.30
CA SER A 44 -8.85 8.39 -9.32
C SER A 44 -8.75 6.86 -9.26
N PRO A 45 -9.86 6.13 -9.46
CA PRO A 45 -9.83 4.67 -9.56
C PRO A 45 -9.16 4.16 -10.85
N GLU A 46 -8.93 5.04 -11.84
CA GLU A 46 -8.23 4.78 -13.11
C GLU A 46 -7.16 5.82 -13.45
#